data_AF-A0A7G8V607-F1
#
_entry.id   AF-A0A7G8V607-F1
#
_cell.length_a   1.000
_cell.length_b   1.000
_cell.length_c   1.000
_cell.angle_alpha   90.00
_cell.angle_beta   90.00
_cell.angle_gamma   90.00
#
_symmetry.space_group_name_H-M   'P 1'
#
loop_
_entity.id
_entity.type
_entity.pdbx_description
1 polymer ?
#
loop_
_entity_poly.entity_id
_entity_poly.type
_entity_poly.pdbx_seq_one_letter_code
_entity_poly.pdbx_strand_id
1 'polypeptide(L)' 'MLSNYLNFQFDVQGKPVNGFCMRIQDDFHETYAVIVDGYHSFCIWLDQPSSTWRSSKYTNVEPGVLEKIISHLDIHKLA' A
#
# COMPACT_ATOMS: atom_id res chain seq x y z
N MET A 1 4.98 19.44 -6.19
CA MET A 1 5.88 18.37 -6.68
C MET A 1 5.10 17.08 -6.70
N LEU A 2 5.34 16.17 -7.66
CA LEU A 2 4.62 14.90 -7.84
C LEU A 2 4.86 13.95 -6.65
N SER A 3 4.31 14.26 -5.47
CA SER A 3 4.36 13.42 -4.27
C SER A 3 3.36 12.26 -4.35
N ASN A 4 3.22 11.65 -5.53
CA ASN A 4 2.37 10.47 -5.69
C ASN A 4 3.07 9.21 -5.20
N TYR A 5 4.39 9.24 -4.99
CA TYR A 5 5.17 8.10 -4.56
C TYR A 5 5.45 8.16 -3.06
N LEU A 6 5.11 7.09 -2.36
CA LEU A 6 5.42 6.84 -0.96
C LEU A 6 6.30 5.59 -0.87
N ASN A 7 7.59 5.78 -0.71
CA ASN A 7 8.51 4.67 -0.50
C ASN A 7 8.31 4.06 0.90
N PHE A 8 8.58 2.77 1.02
CA PHE A 8 8.61 2.07 2.30
C PHE A 8 9.75 1.06 2.35
N GLN A 9 10.27 0.87 3.55
CA GLN A 9 11.26 -0.14 3.86
C GLN A 9 11.02 -0.58 5.31
N PHE A 10 10.79 -1.87 5.53
CA PHE A 10 10.56 -2.44 6.85
C PHE A 10 10.92 -3.93 6.88
N ASP A 11 11.10 -4.47 8.08
CA ASP A 11 11.30 -5.89 8.29
C ASP A 11 10.00 -6.61 8.66
N VAL A 12 9.75 -7.75 8.01
CA VAL A 12 8.68 -8.69 8.37
C VAL A 12 9.29 -10.05 8.63
N GLN A 13 9.18 -10.53 9.87
CA GLN A 13 9.73 -11.83 10.31
C GLN A 13 11.23 -12.01 10.00
N GLY A 14 12.01 -10.92 10.11
CA GLY A 14 13.45 -10.94 9.84
C GLY A 14 13.83 -10.90 8.35
N LYS A 15 12.86 -10.75 7.44
CA LYS A 15 13.11 -10.49 6.02
C LYS A 15 12.92 -9.00 5.72
N PRO A 16 13.87 -8.35 5.03
CA PRO A 16 13.69 -6.98 4.59
C PRO A 16 12.69 -6.93 3.44
N VAL A 17 11.74 -6.01 3.54
CA VAL A 17 10.74 -5.74 2.52
C VAL A 17 10.90 -4.29 2.08
N ASN A 18 11.10 -4.10 0.78
CA ASN A 18 11.29 -2.80 0.18
C ASN A 18 10.29 -2.61 -0.95
N GLY A 19 9.89 -1.37 -1.16
CA GLY A 19 8.96 -1.04 -2.22
C GLY A 19 8.46 0.39 -2.15
N PHE A 20 7.41 0.65 -2.91
CA PHE A 20 6.74 1.94 -2.90
C PHE A 20 5.27 1.80 -3.24
N CYS A 21 4.49 2.74 -2.72
CA CYS A 21 3.12 2.99 -3.12
C CYS A 21 3.09 4.18 -4.08
N MET A 22 2.34 4.08 -5.16
CA MET A 22 2.06 5.17 -6.07
C MET A 22 0.56 5.49 -6.02
N ARG A 23 0.20 6.68 -5.54
CA ARG A 23 -1.19 7.14 -5.55
C ARG A 23 -1.66 7.30 -6.99
N ILE A 24 -2.75 6.61 -7.32
CA ILE A 24 -3.47 6.74 -8.58
C ILE A 24 -4.53 7.82 -8.37
N GLN A 25 -4.60 8.77 -9.30
CA GLN A 25 -5.72 9.71 -9.34
C GLN A 25 -6.95 8.96 -9.85
N ASP A 26 -7.88 8.74 -8.95
CA ASP A 26 -9.19 8.16 -9.21
C ASP A 26 -10.21 9.07 -8.51
N ASP A 27 -11.29 9.40 -9.21
CA ASP A 27 -12.33 10.32 -8.74
C ASP A 27 -13.21 9.68 -7.64
N PHE A 28 -13.18 8.35 -7.50
CA PHE A 28 -14.07 7.62 -6.61
C PHE A 28 -13.38 7.15 -5.32
N HIS A 29 -12.17 6.58 -5.43
CA HIS A 29 -11.48 5.97 -4.30
C HIS A 29 -10.04 6.47 -4.18
N GLU A 30 -9.59 6.60 -2.94
CA GLU A 30 -8.18 6.83 -2.68
C GLU A 30 -7.42 5.53 -2.94
N THR A 31 -6.79 5.43 -4.11
CA THR A 31 -6.18 4.19 -4.60
C THR A 31 -4.67 4.34 -4.75
N TYR A 32 -3.95 3.29 -4.38
CA TYR A 32 -2.50 3.18 -4.46
C TYR A 32 -2.13 1.92 -5.23
N ALA A 33 -1.31 2.05 -6.26
CA ALA A 33 -0.54 0.92 -6.80
C ALA A 33 0.62 0.62 -5.86
N VAL A 34 0.80 -0.65 -5.51
CA VAL A 34 1.84 -1.10 -4.59
C VAL A 34 2.83 -1.98 -5.35
N ILE A 35 4.10 -1.60 -5.29
CA ILE A 35 5.21 -2.34 -5.86
C ILE A 35 6.08 -2.79 -4.68
N VAL A 36 6.25 -4.10 -4.54
CA VAL A 36 7.09 -4.73 -3.53
C VAL A 36 8.14 -5.56 -4.24
N ASP A 37 9.40 -5.42 -3.86
CA ASP A 37 10.50 -6.17 -4.47
C ASP A 37 10.29 -7.68 -4.34
N GLY A 38 10.32 -8.39 -5.47
CA GLY A 38 10.14 -9.84 -5.51
C GLY A 38 8.68 -10.32 -5.54
N TYR A 39 7.69 -9.41 -5.57
CA TYR A 39 6.27 -9.75 -5.65
C TYR A 39 5.60 -9.13 -6.87
N HIS A 40 4.42 -9.65 -7.22
CA HIS A 40 3.57 -9.02 -8.23
C HIS A 40 2.97 -7.72 -7.68
N SER A 41 2.92 -6.70 -8.52
CA SER A 41 2.23 -5.45 -8.19
C SER A 41 0.74 -5.66 -7.97
N PHE A 42 0.17 -4.94 -7.01
CA PHE A 42 -1.25 -5.00 -6.68
C PHE A 42 -1.76 -3.61 -6.28
N CYS A 43 -3.07 -3.45 -6.11
CA CYS A 43 -3.66 -2.19 -5.66
C CYS A 43 -4.18 -2.30 -4.22
N ILE A 44 -4.06 -1.20 -3.49
CA ILE A 44 -4.72 -0.96 -2.20
C ILE A 44 -5.60 0.28 -2.37
N TRP A 45 -6.82 0.26 -1.86
CA TRP A 45 -7.70 1.43 -1.88
C TRP A 45 -8.45 1.59 -0.56
N LEU A 46 -8.78 2.82 -0.24
CA LEU A 46 -9.65 3.13 0.90
C LEU A 46 -11.11 3.14 0.43
N ASP A 47 -11.90 2.24 0.97
CA ASP A 47 -13.34 2.19 0.74
C ASP A 47 -14.02 3.30 1.55
N GLN A 48 -14.42 4.40 0.90
CA GLN A 48 -14.92 5.61 1.58
C GLN A 48 -16.16 5.38 2.48
N PRO A 49 -17.16 4.56 2.10
CA PRO A 49 -18.32 4.32 2.96
C PRO A 49 -17.98 3.65 4.30
N SER A 50 -16.92 2.84 4.33
CA SER A 50 -16.52 2.07 5.51
C SER A 50 -15.22 2.56 6.15
N SER A 51 -14.54 3.52 5.52
CA SER A 51 -13.17 3.95 5.86
C SER A 51 -12.22 2.78 6.09
N THR A 52 -12.41 1.69 5.33
CA THR A 52 -11.65 0.45 5.49
C THR A 52 -10.73 0.25 4.29
N TRP A 53 -9.46 -0.08 4.55
CA TRP A 53 -8.52 -0.41 3.50
C TRP A 53 -8.86 -1.78 2.88
N ARG A 54 -8.82 -1.83 1.55
CA ARG A 54 -9.05 -3.02 0.74
C ARG A 54 -7.84 -3.22 -0.18
N SER A 55 -7.58 -4.46 -0.56
CA SER A 55 -6.52 -4.81 -1.50
C SER A 55 -7.06 -5.70 -2.62
N SER A 56 -6.30 -5.78 -3.73
CA SER A 56 -6.66 -6.63 -4.86
C SER A 56 -6.85 -8.08 -4.43
N LYS A 57 -7.82 -8.78 -5.06
CA LYS A 57 -8.17 -10.18 -4.73
C LYS A 57 -6.99 -11.16 -4.75
N TYR A 58 -5.99 -10.90 -5.58
CA TYR A 58 -4.81 -11.76 -5.78
C TYR A 58 -3.53 -11.11 -5.23
N THR A 59 -3.65 -10.43 -4.10
CA THR A 59 -2.49 -9.89 -3.37
C THR A 59 -1.66 -11.06 -2.83
N ASN A 60 -0.61 -11.44 -3.55
CA ASN A 60 0.22 -12.61 -3.23
C ASN A 60 1.42 -12.24 -2.35
N VAL A 61 1.20 -11.42 -1.32
CA VAL A 61 2.21 -11.07 -0.30
C VAL A 61 1.82 -11.67 1.04
N GLU A 62 2.77 -11.86 1.96
CA GLU A 62 2.43 -12.34 3.30
C GLU A 62 1.49 -11.35 4.02
N PRO A 63 0.51 -11.83 4.83
CA PRO A 63 -0.42 -10.96 5.54
C PRO A 63 0.25 -9.84 6.35
N GLY A 64 1.37 -10.14 7.03
CA GLY A 64 2.11 -9.14 7.80
C GLY A 64 2.78 -8.06 6.95
N VAL A 65 3.10 -8.35 5.68
CA VAL A 65 3.59 -7.34 4.73
C VAL A 65 2.45 -6.40 4.36
N LEU A 66 1.28 -6.94 4.01
CA LEU A 66 0.12 -6.14 3.66
C LEU A 66 -0.30 -5.22 4.81
N GLU A 67 -0.38 -5.73 6.04
CA GLU A 67 -0.71 -4.95 7.24
C GLU A 67 0.27 -3.80 7.48
N LYS A 68 1.58 -4.04 7.31
CA LYS A 68 2.61 -3.01 7.43
C LYS A 68 2.46 -1.92 6.37
N ILE A 69 2.18 -2.28 5.12
CA ILE A 69 1.98 -1.32 4.03
C ILE A 69 0.75 -0.46 4.30
N ILE A 70 -0.37 -1.08 4.69
CA ILE A 70 -1.60 -0.36 5.05
C ILE A 70 -1.35 0.59 6.22
N SER A 71 -0.66 0.14 7.26
CA SER A 71 -0.32 0.99 8.41
C SER A 71 0.54 2.18 8.00
N HIS A 72 1.50 1.97 7.09
CA HIS A 72 2.36 3.03 6.56
C HIS A 72 1.56 4.06 5.76
N LEU A 73 0.62 3.60 4.92
CA LEU A 73 -0.31 4.48 4.19
C LEU A 73 -1.17 5.33 5.15
N ASP A 74 -1.68 4.72 6.22
CA ASP A 74 -2.56 5.40 7.18
C ASP A 74 -1.82 6.50 7.94
N ILE A 75 -0.57 6.25 8.37
CA ILE A 75 0.29 7.25 9.02
C ILE A 75 0.57 8.42 8.08
N HIS A 76 0.95 8.13 6.83
CA HIS A 76 1.31 9.16 5.87
C HIS A 76 0.13 9.95 5.31
N LYS A 77 -1.09 9.44 5.45
CA LYS A 77 -2.32 10.20 5.16
C LYS A 77 -2.61 11.28 6.21
N LEU A 78 -2.15 11.08 7.45
CA LEU A 78 -2.35 12.01 8.57
C LEU A 78 -1.29 13.12 8.65
N ALA A 79 -0.26 13.09 7.81
CA ALA A 79 0.84 14.06 7.77
C ALA A 79 0.63 15.11 6.66
#